data_AF-A0A0D0ABL3-F1
#
_entry.id   AF-A0A0D0ABL3-F1
#
_cell.length_a   1.000
_cell.length_b   1.000
_cell.length_c   1.000
_cell.angle_alpha   90.00
_cell.angle_beta   90.00
_cell.angle_gamma   90.00
#
_symmetry.space_group_name_H-M   'P 1'
#
loop_
_entity.id
_entity.type
_entity.pdbx_description
1 polymer ?
#
loop_
_entity_poly.entity_id
_entity_poly.type
_entity_poly.pdbx_seq_one_letter_code
_entity_poly.pdbx_strand_id
1 'polypeptide(L)'
;PYNAEARHYQRVARAALCMQSVLSERSVVTIKALHLMSMYYGMSGIESNAELYYSLLNLASQAALQVHKDPSRWGIEGREAYERRSYFWTLFSQSLWQSLVTGRPPAILPAVVDCQIPSDFDEATYRSGEIPISFGNWSSHFTKECLAPIIEATQAVKPPNYQTVLELDRKIREFSVPVLPESRYFDHATMERRSFGRSGYKELSACGGSFHAFLLPDLKCEALLFLHRGFFAQAMGDFPSDPLRSPVGRSFMVAYQSASTLIQITIDHFELQPVLCSRVWRIWSFAFSAAVRETMSHLAGCADKDLLRLSLAPWPSEDSASNWTRIHLSI
;
A
#
# COMPACT_ATOMS: atom_id res chain seq x y z
N PRO A 1 -7.64 -15.67 0.09
CA PRO A 1 -7.79 -16.54 -1.10
C PRO A 1 -8.88 -17.61 -0.93
N TYR A 2 -9.62 -17.92 -2.00
CA TYR A 2 -10.48 -19.12 -2.17
C TYR A 2 -11.61 -19.41 -1.17
N ASN A 3 -11.99 -18.47 -0.30
CA ASN A 3 -13.03 -18.69 0.70
C ASN A 3 -14.47 -18.65 0.11
N ALA A 4 -15.28 -19.67 0.40
CA ALA A 4 -16.64 -19.82 -0.14
C ALA A 4 -17.66 -18.82 0.44
N GLU A 5 -17.55 -18.51 1.73
CA GLU A 5 -18.39 -17.51 2.40
C GLU A 5 -18.11 -16.10 1.83
N ALA A 6 -16.84 -15.76 1.62
CA ALA A 6 -16.45 -14.51 0.99
C ALA A 6 -16.99 -14.40 -0.45
N ARG A 7 -16.96 -15.49 -1.24
CA ARG A 7 -17.62 -15.55 -2.56
C ARG A 7 -19.11 -15.32 -2.47
N HIS A 8 -19.78 -15.89 -1.46
CA HIS A 8 -21.22 -15.71 -1.27
C HIS A 8 -21.55 -14.23 -0.98
N TYR A 9 -20.89 -13.60 0.00
CA TYR A 9 -21.11 -12.19 0.31
C TYR A 9 -20.76 -11.26 -0.84
N GLN A 10 -19.71 -11.57 -1.62
CA GLN A 10 -19.41 -10.80 -2.82
C GLN A 10 -20.57 -10.84 -3.83
N ARG A 11 -21.16 -12.01 -4.06
CA ARG A 11 -22.28 -12.16 -5.02
C ARG A 11 -23.51 -11.38 -4.56
N VAL A 12 -23.81 -11.44 -3.27
CA VAL A 12 -24.92 -10.69 -2.66
C VAL A 12 -24.66 -9.18 -2.74
N ALA A 13 -23.46 -8.72 -2.40
CA ALA A 13 -23.08 -7.30 -2.51
C ALA A 13 -23.18 -6.79 -3.95
N ARG A 14 -22.73 -7.59 -4.93
CA ARG A 14 -22.86 -7.25 -6.34
C ARG A 14 -24.33 -7.14 -6.77
N ALA A 15 -25.18 -8.09 -6.36
CA ALA A 15 -26.61 -8.04 -6.66
C ALA A 15 -27.28 -6.81 -6.04
N ALA A 16 -26.94 -6.46 -4.80
CA ALA A 16 -27.45 -5.26 -4.14
C ALA A 16 -27.05 -3.97 -4.87
N LEU A 17 -25.80 -3.86 -5.34
CA LEU A 17 -25.35 -2.72 -6.13
C LEU A 17 -25.98 -2.64 -7.53
N CYS A 18 -26.55 -3.72 -8.05
CA CYS A 18 -27.33 -3.68 -9.30
C CYS A 18 -28.74 -3.09 -9.09
N MET A 19 -29.24 -3.06 -7.84
CA MET A 19 -30.58 -2.54 -7.53
C MET A 19 -30.63 -1.00 -7.50
N GLN A 20 -29.49 -0.35 -7.31
CA GLN A 20 -29.35 1.11 -7.28
C GLN A 20 -28.27 1.53 -8.25
N SER A 21 -28.52 2.54 -9.07
CA SER A 21 -27.50 2.99 -10.02
C SER A 21 -26.35 3.69 -9.30
N VAL A 22 -25.21 3.01 -9.25
CA VAL A 22 -23.94 3.49 -8.68
C VAL A 22 -23.48 4.82 -9.29
N LEU A 23 -23.81 5.06 -10.56
CA LEU A 23 -23.39 6.25 -11.30
C LEU A 23 -24.33 7.43 -11.15
N SER A 24 -25.59 7.21 -10.75
CA SER A 24 -26.56 8.29 -10.54
C SER A 24 -26.71 8.65 -9.07
N GLU A 25 -26.71 7.65 -8.18
CA GLU A 25 -26.91 7.82 -6.75
C GLU A 25 -25.64 7.45 -5.99
N ARG A 26 -24.74 8.43 -5.87
CA ARG A 26 -23.45 8.27 -5.20
C ARG A 26 -23.60 8.59 -3.71
N SER A 27 -23.69 7.55 -2.89
CA SER A 27 -23.65 7.67 -1.42
C SER A 27 -22.29 7.21 -0.87
N VAL A 28 -21.95 7.63 0.36
CA VAL A 28 -20.75 7.13 1.07
C VAL A 28 -20.80 5.60 1.21
N VAL A 29 -22.01 5.04 1.40
CA VAL A 29 -22.23 3.58 1.48
C VAL A 29 -21.87 2.90 0.16
N THR A 30 -22.28 3.48 -0.97
CA THR A 30 -21.95 2.97 -2.32
C THR A 30 -20.43 2.97 -2.55
N ILE A 31 -19.74 4.05 -2.17
CA ILE A 31 -18.28 4.16 -2.29
C ILE A 31 -17.60 3.10 -1.42
N LYS A 32 -18.04 2.93 -0.16
CA LYS A 32 -17.59 1.89 0.76
C LYS A 32 -17.75 0.49 0.18
N ALA A 33 -18.91 0.19 -0.40
CA ALA A 33 -19.18 -1.10 -1.01
C ALA A 33 -18.27 -1.40 -2.20
N LEU A 34 -18.07 -0.43 -3.11
CA LEU A 34 -17.16 -0.57 -4.26
C LEU A 34 -15.71 -0.81 -3.82
N HIS A 35 -15.22 -0.03 -2.85
CA HIS A 35 -13.87 -0.20 -2.31
C HIS A 35 -13.70 -1.58 -1.65
N LEU A 36 -14.66 -2.03 -0.84
CA LEU A 36 -14.63 -3.37 -0.23
C LEU A 36 -14.66 -4.50 -1.27
N MET A 37 -15.45 -4.34 -2.33
CA MET A 37 -15.43 -5.29 -3.46
C MET A 37 -14.06 -5.32 -4.15
N SER A 38 -13.43 -4.16 -4.35
CA SER A 38 -12.07 -4.10 -4.89
C SER A 38 -11.11 -4.92 -4.01
N MET A 39 -11.15 -4.72 -2.68
CA MET A 39 -10.30 -5.42 -1.73
C MET A 39 -10.55 -6.93 -1.76
N TYR A 40 -11.80 -7.37 -1.89
CA TYR A 40 -12.13 -8.78 -2.08
C TYR A 40 -11.43 -9.36 -3.32
N TYR A 41 -11.49 -8.67 -4.46
CA TYR A 41 -10.88 -9.13 -5.71
C TYR A 41 -9.35 -9.18 -5.60
N GLY A 42 -8.73 -8.18 -4.96
CA GLY A 42 -7.29 -8.22 -4.68
C GLY A 42 -6.87 -9.37 -3.77
N MET A 43 -7.71 -9.73 -2.78
CA MET A 43 -7.43 -10.81 -1.83
C MET A 43 -7.94 -12.20 -2.26
N SER A 44 -8.52 -12.32 -3.47
CA SER A 44 -9.14 -13.58 -3.91
C SER A 44 -8.10 -14.64 -4.26
N GLY A 45 -6.86 -14.23 -4.55
CA GLY A 45 -5.77 -15.10 -5.02
C GLY A 45 -5.90 -15.54 -6.48
N ILE A 46 -6.75 -14.86 -7.25
CA ILE A 46 -6.99 -15.15 -8.67
C ILE A 46 -6.37 -14.01 -9.46
N GLU A 47 -5.38 -14.32 -10.29
CA GLU A 47 -4.58 -13.33 -11.03
C GLU A 47 -5.44 -12.43 -11.93
N SER A 48 -6.41 -13.01 -12.66
CA SER A 48 -7.31 -12.27 -13.54
C SER A 48 -8.17 -11.22 -12.82
N ASN A 49 -8.22 -11.25 -11.48
CA ASN A 49 -8.96 -10.27 -10.69
C ASN A 49 -8.15 -9.01 -10.37
N ALA A 50 -6.85 -8.95 -10.70
CA ALA A 50 -6.03 -7.75 -10.47
C ALA A 50 -6.59 -6.52 -11.20
N GLU A 51 -7.02 -6.66 -12.46
CA GLU A 51 -7.64 -5.57 -13.20
C GLU A 51 -9.03 -5.21 -12.67
N LEU A 52 -9.79 -6.19 -12.16
CA LEU A 52 -11.08 -5.92 -11.50
C LEU A 52 -10.89 -5.16 -10.18
N TYR A 53 -9.86 -5.52 -9.41
CA TYR A 53 -9.46 -4.78 -8.22
C TYR A 53 -9.14 -3.33 -8.57
N TYR A 54 -8.25 -3.12 -9.54
CA TYR A 54 -7.87 -1.77 -9.97
C TYR A 54 -9.06 -0.96 -10.47
N SER A 55 -9.90 -1.55 -11.33
CA SER A 55 -11.08 -0.89 -11.91
C SER A 55 -12.10 -0.48 -10.85
N LEU A 56 -12.38 -1.35 -9.89
CA LEU A 56 -13.33 -1.05 -8.80
C LEU A 56 -12.79 -0.02 -7.82
N LEU A 57 -11.48 -0.06 -7.51
CA LEU A 57 -10.85 0.97 -6.69
C LEU A 57 -10.94 2.34 -7.38
N ASN A 58 -10.62 2.41 -8.67
CA ASN A 58 -10.74 3.64 -9.44
C ASN A 58 -12.19 4.12 -9.50
N LEU A 59 -13.15 3.23 -9.71
CA LEU A 59 -14.57 3.59 -9.70
C LEU A 59 -15.00 4.15 -8.34
N ALA A 60 -14.55 3.56 -7.24
CA ALA A 60 -14.79 4.08 -5.89
C ALA A 60 -14.16 5.47 -5.72
N SER A 61 -12.91 5.66 -6.14
CA SER A 61 -12.21 6.96 -6.08
C SER A 61 -12.90 8.03 -6.93
N GLN A 62 -13.35 7.70 -8.15
CA GLN A 62 -14.10 8.60 -9.00
C GLN A 62 -15.47 8.94 -8.40
N ALA A 63 -16.15 7.95 -7.81
CA ALA A 63 -17.40 8.21 -7.10
C ALA A 63 -17.19 9.12 -5.87
N ALA A 64 -16.02 9.02 -5.22
CA ALA A 64 -15.64 9.90 -4.13
C ALA A 64 -15.40 11.35 -4.56
N LEU A 65 -15.15 11.65 -5.84
CA LEU A 65 -15.04 13.04 -6.35
C LEU A 65 -16.35 13.85 -6.29
N GLN A 66 -17.47 13.30 -5.87
CA GLN A 66 -18.64 14.13 -5.52
C GLN A 66 -18.71 14.48 -4.02
N VAL A 67 -17.95 13.75 -3.20
CA VAL A 67 -17.84 13.92 -1.75
C VAL A 67 -16.42 14.26 -1.28
N HIS A 68 -15.49 14.51 -2.21
CA HIS A 68 -14.09 14.87 -1.94
C HIS A 68 -13.94 16.25 -1.32
N LYS A 69 -14.97 17.10 -1.45
CA LYS A 69 -14.96 18.39 -0.78
C LYS A 69 -15.20 18.21 0.70
N ASP A 70 -14.58 19.09 1.47
CA ASP A 70 -14.71 19.02 2.91
C ASP A 70 -16.20 19.11 3.33
N PRO A 71 -16.70 18.20 4.17
CA PRO A 71 -18.09 18.17 4.60
C PRO A 71 -18.59 19.50 5.20
N SER A 72 -17.69 20.28 5.82
CA SER A 72 -18.05 21.57 6.41
C SER A 72 -18.54 22.60 5.40
N ARG A 73 -18.24 22.44 4.10
CA ARG A 73 -18.77 23.32 3.04
C ARG A 73 -20.29 23.22 2.87
N TRP A 74 -20.88 22.14 3.37
CA TRP A 74 -22.33 21.91 3.36
C TRP A 74 -22.94 21.97 4.77
N GLY A 75 -22.19 22.47 5.76
CA GLY A 75 -22.64 22.51 7.17
C GLY A 75 -22.75 21.13 7.83
N ILE A 76 -22.04 20.12 7.30
CA ILE A 76 -21.97 18.81 7.94
C ILE A 76 -20.86 18.85 9.00
N GLU A 77 -21.20 18.50 10.23
CA GLU A 77 -20.33 18.58 11.40
C GLU A 77 -20.39 17.31 12.26
N GLY A 78 -19.53 17.23 13.28
CA GLY A 78 -19.50 16.14 14.25
C GLY A 78 -19.14 14.77 13.65
N ARG A 79 -19.80 13.71 14.12
CA ARG A 79 -19.52 12.31 13.74
C ARG A 79 -19.60 12.09 12.23
N GLU A 80 -20.59 12.66 11.55
CA GLU A 80 -20.75 12.46 10.11
C GLU A 80 -19.59 13.08 9.32
N ALA A 81 -19.15 14.29 9.71
CA ALA A 81 -18.00 14.94 9.08
C ALA A 81 -16.71 14.12 9.29
N TYR A 82 -16.50 13.63 10.52
CA TYR A 82 -15.38 12.75 10.86
C TYR A 82 -15.36 11.48 9.98
N GLU A 83 -16.48 10.76 9.90
CA GLU A 83 -16.57 9.51 9.15
C GLU A 83 -16.31 9.72 7.65
N ARG A 84 -16.81 10.83 7.08
CA ARG A 84 -16.59 11.20 5.68
C ARG A 84 -15.11 11.53 5.42
N ARG A 85 -14.49 12.37 6.26
CA ARG A 85 -13.07 12.74 6.15
C ARG A 85 -12.16 11.53 6.30
N SER A 86 -12.34 10.76 7.38
CA SER A 86 -11.53 9.57 7.69
C SER A 86 -11.60 8.53 6.56
N TYR A 87 -12.81 8.30 6.04
CA TYR A 87 -13.00 7.35 4.94
C TYR A 87 -12.40 7.88 3.63
N PHE A 88 -12.57 9.16 3.31
CA PHE A 88 -11.95 9.77 2.13
C PHE A 88 -10.43 9.59 2.14
N TRP A 89 -9.76 9.93 3.25
CA TRP A 89 -8.30 9.78 3.36
C TRP A 89 -7.84 8.33 3.27
N THR A 90 -8.63 7.39 3.80
CA THR A 90 -8.37 5.95 3.66
C THR A 90 -8.42 5.52 2.19
N LEU A 91 -9.47 5.90 1.46
CA LEU A 91 -9.63 5.57 0.04
C LEU A 91 -8.56 6.26 -0.84
N PHE A 92 -8.28 7.53 -0.55
CA PHE A 92 -7.29 8.33 -1.27
C PHE A 92 -5.88 7.73 -1.13
N SER A 93 -5.49 7.36 0.09
CA SER A 93 -4.22 6.66 0.36
C SER A 93 -4.10 5.37 -0.45
N GLN A 94 -5.15 4.55 -0.50
CA GLN A 94 -5.14 3.32 -1.30
C GLN A 94 -5.00 3.60 -2.80
N SER A 95 -5.67 4.63 -3.32
CA SER A 95 -5.54 5.04 -4.73
C SER A 95 -4.11 5.47 -5.07
N LEU A 96 -3.46 6.25 -4.21
CA LEU A 96 -2.07 6.67 -4.42
C LEU A 96 -1.09 5.49 -4.33
N TRP A 97 -1.24 4.60 -3.36
CA TRP A 97 -0.40 3.40 -3.27
C TRP A 97 -0.53 2.52 -4.51
N GLN A 98 -1.76 2.31 -5.00
CA GLN A 98 -1.97 1.56 -6.23
C GLN A 98 -1.36 2.23 -7.46
N SER A 99 -1.46 3.56 -7.54
CA SER A 99 -0.78 4.34 -8.57
C SER A 99 0.74 4.15 -8.52
N LEU A 100 1.34 4.19 -7.33
CA LEU A 100 2.79 4.03 -7.15
C LEU A 100 3.29 2.65 -7.61
N VAL A 101 2.55 1.60 -7.21
CA VAL A 101 2.85 0.21 -7.52
C VAL A 101 2.72 -0.07 -9.02
N THR A 102 1.62 0.38 -9.63
CA THR A 102 1.31 0.07 -11.04
C THR A 102 1.94 1.03 -12.03
N GLY A 103 2.49 2.16 -11.58
CA GLY A 103 2.95 3.25 -12.45
C GLY A 103 1.82 4.03 -13.14
N ARG A 104 0.55 3.58 -13.01
CA ARG A 104 -0.61 4.25 -13.60
C ARG A 104 -0.94 5.54 -12.83
N PRO A 105 -1.46 6.59 -13.49
CA PRO A 105 -1.85 7.81 -12.80
C PRO A 105 -2.89 7.57 -11.69
N PRO A 106 -2.89 8.37 -10.62
CA PRO A 106 -3.88 8.25 -9.57
C PRO A 106 -5.26 8.68 -10.07
N ALA A 107 -6.32 8.03 -9.59
CA ALA A 107 -7.69 8.40 -9.95
C ALA A 107 -8.08 9.80 -9.44
N ILE A 108 -7.49 10.21 -8.31
CA ILE A 108 -7.68 11.54 -7.73
C ILE A 108 -6.31 12.21 -7.70
N LEU A 109 -6.18 13.35 -8.37
CA LEU A 109 -4.95 14.13 -8.32
C LEU A 109 -4.81 14.77 -6.93
N PRO A 110 -3.64 14.68 -6.27
CA PRO A 110 -3.44 15.31 -4.97
C PRO A 110 -3.74 16.81 -4.96
N ALA A 111 -3.42 17.50 -6.05
CA ALA A 111 -3.62 18.95 -6.20
C ALA A 111 -5.10 19.41 -6.14
N VAL A 112 -6.07 18.52 -6.35
CA VAL A 112 -7.51 18.88 -6.33
C VAL A 112 -8.22 18.46 -5.04
N VAL A 113 -7.50 17.91 -4.07
CA VAL A 113 -8.06 17.47 -2.80
C VAL A 113 -8.21 18.64 -1.83
N ASP A 114 -9.44 18.95 -1.43
CA ASP A 114 -9.78 19.97 -0.41
C ASP A 114 -10.33 19.38 0.90
N CYS A 115 -10.49 18.05 1.00
CA CYS A 115 -10.90 17.38 2.23
C CYS A 115 -9.89 17.62 3.37
N GLN A 116 -10.37 18.11 4.51
CA GLN A 116 -9.49 18.27 5.68
C GLN A 116 -9.20 16.91 6.32
N ILE A 117 -8.04 16.81 6.97
CA ILE A 117 -7.74 15.68 7.86
C ILE A 117 -8.56 15.91 9.14
N PRO A 118 -9.19 14.87 9.72
CA PRO A 118 -9.86 15.02 11.01
C PRO A 118 -8.95 15.63 12.07
N SER A 119 -9.50 16.41 13.01
CA SER A 119 -8.70 16.89 14.14
C SER A 119 -8.37 15.76 15.10
N ASP A 120 -7.30 15.88 15.90
CA ASP A 120 -6.98 14.88 16.93
C ASP A 120 -8.09 14.75 17.98
N PHE A 121 -8.84 15.83 18.22
CA PHE A 121 -10.02 15.80 19.07
C PHE A 121 -11.15 14.96 18.44
N ASP A 122 -11.43 15.15 17.14
CA ASP A 122 -12.44 14.34 16.44
C ASP A 122 -12.04 12.87 16.42
N GLU A 123 -10.76 12.58 16.15
CA GLU A 123 -10.20 11.23 16.17
C GLU A 123 -10.36 10.59 17.55
N ALA A 124 -9.99 11.29 18.63
CA ALA A 124 -10.16 10.79 19.99
C ALA A 124 -11.63 10.58 20.37
N THR A 125 -12.52 11.44 19.89
CA THR A 125 -13.95 11.42 20.24
C THR A 125 -14.72 10.35 19.47
N TYR A 126 -14.52 10.26 18.15
CA TYR A 126 -15.39 9.50 17.27
C TYR A 126 -14.83 8.13 16.86
N ARG A 127 -13.51 7.88 17.03
CA ARG A 127 -12.89 6.57 16.72
C ARG A 127 -13.29 5.45 17.67
N SER A 128 -13.79 5.77 18.88
CA SER A 128 -14.11 4.74 19.88
C SER A 128 -15.19 3.77 19.40
N GLY A 129 -14.94 2.47 19.56
CA GLY A 129 -15.87 1.40 19.21
C GLY A 129 -15.81 0.89 17.76
N GLU A 130 -15.00 1.50 16.90
CA GLU A 130 -14.79 1.06 15.51
C GLU A 130 -13.47 0.32 15.31
N ILE A 131 -13.45 -0.58 14.33
CA ILE A 131 -12.23 -1.24 13.85
C ILE A 131 -11.52 -0.24 12.94
N PRO A 132 -10.31 0.24 13.28
CA PRO A 132 -9.61 1.19 12.42
C PRO A 132 -9.32 0.54 11.06
N ILE A 133 -9.84 1.12 9.98
CA ILE A 133 -9.54 0.64 8.61
C ILE A 133 -8.14 1.11 8.18
N SER A 134 -7.62 2.16 8.82
CA SER A 134 -6.32 2.77 8.56
C SER A 134 -5.63 3.17 9.87
N PHE A 135 -4.48 3.83 9.76
CA PHE A 135 -3.74 4.40 10.90
C PHE A 135 -4.34 5.70 11.43
N GLY A 136 -5.59 6.00 11.04
CA GLY A 136 -6.26 7.24 11.40
C GLY A 136 -5.55 8.45 10.79
N ASN A 137 -5.50 9.53 11.58
CA ASN A 137 -4.83 10.77 11.19
C ASN A 137 -3.38 10.56 10.74
N TRP A 138 -2.61 9.67 11.38
CA TRP A 138 -1.22 9.42 10.97
C TRP A 138 -1.11 9.03 9.49
N SER A 139 -1.91 8.06 9.03
CA SER A 139 -1.88 7.66 7.62
C SER A 139 -2.33 8.77 6.69
N SER A 140 -3.26 9.60 7.14
CA SER A 140 -3.75 10.74 6.36
C SER A 140 -2.65 11.79 6.18
N HIS A 141 -1.93 12.11 7.25
CA HIS A 141 -0.76 13.00 7.21
C HIS A 141 0.37 12.41 6.38
N PHE A 142 0.72 11.13 6.57
CA PHE A 142 1.76 10.47 5.76
C PHE A 142 1.39 10.48 4.28
N THR A 143 0.12 10.24 3.96
CA THR A 143 -0.39 10.28 2.58
C THR A 143 -0.24 11.67 1.98
N LYS A 144 -0.66 12.71 2.71
CA LYS A 144 -0.60 14.10 2.25
C LYS A 144 0.85 14.61 2.13
N GLU A 145 1.68 14.31 3.11
CA GLU A 145 2.98 14.94 3.27
C GLU A 145 4.12 14.15 2.62
N CYS A 146 4.00 12.83 2.51
CA CYS A 146 5.03 11.97 1.92
C CYS A 146 4.55 11.34 0.61
N LEU A 147 3.45 10.58 0.63
CA LEU A 147 3.06 9.76 -0.51
C LEU A 147 2.65 10.59 -1.75
N ALA A 148 1.85 11.63 -1.57
CA ALA A 148 1.44 12.51 -2.66
C ALA A 148 2.63 13.20 -3.35
N PRO A 149 3.58 13.84 -2.62
CA PRO A 149 4.81 14.36 -3.24
C PRO A 149 5.67 13.32 -3.95
N ILE A 150 5.73 12.08 -3.45
CA ILE A 150 6.46 10.99 -4.15
C ILE A 150 5.78 10.68 -5.49
N ILE A 151 4.45 10.57 -5.53
CA ILE A 151 3.70 10.34 -6.78
C ILE A 151 3.98 11.48 -7.76
N GLU A 152 3.87 12.74 -7.32
CA GLU A 152 4.11 13.91 -8.16
C GLU A 152 5.54 13.92 -8.71
N ALA A 153 6.54 13.58 -7.90
CA ALA A 153 7.94 13.55 -8.32
C ALA A 153 8.23 12.36 -9.26
N THR A 154 7.75 11.16 -8.94
CA THR A 154 8.14 9.91 -9.62
C THR A 154 7.30 9.58 -10.85
N GLN A 155 6.12 10.20 -11.01
CA GLN A 155 5.25 10.01 -12.18
C GLN A 155 5.16 11.28 -13.06
N ALA A 156 5.92 12.32 -12.75
CA ALA A 156 6.08 13.45 -13.64
C ALA A 156 6.67 13.02 -14.99
N VAL A 157 6.26 13.70 -16.06
CA VAL A 157 6.81 13.50 -17.42
C VAL A 157 8.33 13.70 -17.45
N LYS A 158 8.83 14.64 -16.64
CA LYS A 158 10.26 14.85 -16.45
C LYS A 158 10.69 14.14 -15.17
N PRO A 159 11.74 13.31 -15.21
CA PRO A 159 12.24 12.66 -14.01
C PRO A 159 12.69 13.72 -12.99
N PRO A 160 12.50 13.47 -11.69
CA PRO A 160 12.93 14.39 -10.65
C PRO A 160 14.45 14.42 -10.64
N ASN A 161 15.03 15.58 -10.32
CA ASN A 161 16.46 15.65 -10.08
C ASN A 161 16.80 14.88 -8.78
N TYR A 162 18.07 14.52 -8.64
CA TYR A 162 18.49 13.71 -7.50
C TYR A 162 18.30 14.41 -6.15
N GLN A 163 18.46 15.72 -6.12
CA GLN A 163 18.29 16.53 -4.90
C GLN A 163 16.85 16.46 -4.37
N THR A 164 15.84 16.55 -5.24
CA THR A 164 14.42 16.36 -4.88
C THR A 164 14.17 14.98 -4.27
N VAL A 165 14.81 13.93 -4.81
CA VAL A 165 14.71 12.58 -4.25
C VAL A 165 15.31 12.51 -2.84
N LEU A 166 16.46 13.15 -2.61
CA LEU A 166 17.08 13.19 -1.27
C LEU A 166 16.26 14.00 -0.25
N GLU A 167 15.60 15.06 -0.69
CA GLU A 167 14.71 15.86 0.16
C GLU A 167 13.47 15.06 0.58
N LEU A 168 12.88 14.31 -0.34
CA LEU A 168 11.76 13.43 -0.06
C LEU A 168 12.19 12.24 0.83
N ASP A 169 13.36 11.64 0.60
CA ASP A 169 13.94 10.59 1.47
C ASP A 169 14.05 11.09 2.91
N ARG A 170 14.63 12.28 3.10
CA ARG A 170 14.75 12.93 4.40
C ARG A 170 13.38 13.13 5.05
N LYS A 171 12.40 13.65 4.30
CA LYS A 171 11.04 13.87 4.79
C LYS A 171 10.38 12.57 5.27
N ILE A 172 10.50 11.48 4.51
CA ILE A 172 9.97 10.17 4.90
C ILE A 172 10.62 9.72 6.20
N ARG A 173 11.96 9.80 6.30
CA ARG A 173 12.70 9.34 7.48
C ARG A 173 12.35 10.12 8.74
N GLU A 174 12.26 11.45 8.64
CA GLU A 174 11.91 12.36 9.73
C GLU A 174 10.42 12.31 10.11
N PHE A 175 9.55 11.74 9.26
CA PHE A 175 8.14 11.61 9.58
C PHE A 175 7.95 10.75 10.83
N SER A 176 7.37 11.36 11.87
CA SER A 176 7.18 10.76 13.18
C SER A 176 6.31 9.52 13.07
N VAL A 177 6.73 8.41 13.67
CA VAL A 177 5.89 7.21 13.79
C VAL A 177 5.23 7.27 15.18
N PRO A 178 3.90 7.08 15.31
CA PRO A 178 3.25 7.14 16.60
C PRO A 178 3.79 6.00 17.45
N VAL A 179 4.20 6.32 18.69
CA VAL A 179 4.46 5.29 19.69
C VAL A 179 3.10 4.71 20.05
N LEU A 180 2.80 3.54 19.50
CA LEU A 180 1.59 2.83 19.89
C LEU A 180 1.80 2.37 21.34
N PRO A 181 0.83 2.64 22.23
CA PRO A 181 0.93 2.15 23.61
C PRO A 181 1.23 0.67 23.56
N GLU A 182 2.20 0.20 24.37
CA GLU A 182 2.59 -1.22 24.47
C GLU A 182 1.36 -2.09 24.75
N SER A 183 0.68 -2.46 23.68
CA SER A 183 -0.46 -3.37 23.70
C SER A 183 0.15 -4.74 23.85
N ARG A 184 0.38 -5.12 25.11
CA ARG A 184 0.60 -6.47 25.62
C ARG A 184 1.31 -7.38 24.62
N TYR A 185 2.62 -7.52 24.81
CA TYR A 185 3.44 -8.61 24.27
C TYR A 185 2.60 -9.85 23.99
N PHE A 186 2.63 -10.28 22.73
CA PHE A 186 2.03 -11.50 22.24
C PHE A 186 2.41 -12.67 23.14
N ASP A 187 1.48 -13.16 23.95
CA ASP A 187 1.65 -14.44 24.61
C ASP A 187 1.19 -15.53 23.61
N HIS A 188 2.16 -16.17 22.96
CA HIS A 188 1.97 -17.28 22.01
C HIS A 188 0.99 -18.34 22.53
N ALA A 189 0.95 -18.55 23.86
CA ALA A 189 0.07 -19.55 24.49
C ALA A 189 -1.43 -19.22 24.43
N THR A 190 -1.80 -17.94 24.24
CA THR A 190 -3.23 -17.55 24.19
C THR A 190 -3.88 -17.68 22.82
N MET A 191 -3.10 -17.78 21.73
CA MET A 191 -3.63 -17.90 20.38
C MET A 191 -3.97 -19.33 19.96
N GLU A 192 -3.19 -20.33 20.36
CA GLU A 192 -3.49 -21.74 20.05
C GLU A 192 -4.82 -22.23 20.67
N ARG A 193 -5.28 -21.57 21.74
CA ARG A 193 -6.47 -22.00 22.50
C ARG A 193 -7.80 -21.42 22.03
N ARG A 194 -7.81 -20.48 21.07
CA ARG A 194 -9.03 -19.74 20.70
C ARG A 194 -9.49 -20.10 19.29
N SER A 195 -10.49 -20.96 19.24
CA SER A 195 -11.17 -21.40 18.02
C SER A 195 -11.62 -20.20 17.18
N PHE A 196 -11.32 -20.22 15.88
CA PHE A 196 -11.77 -19.24 14.88
C PHE A 196 -13.31 -19.26 14.71
N GLY A 197 -14.04 -18.74 15.69
CA GLY A 197 -15.47 -18.43 15.60
C GLY A 197 -15.71 -16.98 15.18
N ARG A 198 -16.99 -16.61 15.05
CA ARG A 198 -17.50 -15.26 14.70
C ARG A 198 -16.93 -14.11 15.58
N SER A 199 -16.37 -14.43 16.75
CA SER A 199 -15.68 -13.52 17.69
C SER A 199 -14.23 -13.18 17.27
N GLY A 200 -13.58 -14.04 16.49
CA GLY A 200 -12.16 -13.90 16.14
C GLY A 200 -11.83 -12.63 15.35
N TYR A 201 -12.72 -12.16 14.47
CA TYR A 201 -12.49 -10.92 13.71
C TYR A 201 -12.60 -9.64 14.57
N LYS A 202 -13.44 -9.65 15.61
CA LYS A 202 -13.52 -8.55 16.59
C LYS A 202 -12.28 -8.54 17.50
N GLU A 203 -11.74 -9.70 17.86
CA GLU A 203 -10.52 -9.81 18.67
C GLU A 203 -9.24 -9.60 17.85
N LEU A 204 -9.21 -9.96 16.56
CA LEU A 204 -8.17 -9.54 15.61
C LEU A 204 -8.18 -8.02 15.41
N SER A 205 -9.33 -7.37 15.56
CA SER A 205 -9.45 -5.92 15.56
C SER A 205 -9.12 -5.27 16.89
N ALA A 206 -9.30 -5.98 18.01
CA ALA A 206 -8.74 -5.58 19.31
C ALA A 206 -7.20 -5.74 19.33
N CYS A 207 -6.67 -6.74 18.62
CA CYS A 207 -5.26 -6.83 18.20
C CYS A 207 -4.94 -5.93 16.98
N GLY A 208 -5.92 -5.16 16.50
CA GLY A 208 -5.78 -4.24 15.37
C GLY A 208 -4.78 -3.13 15.68
N GLY A 209 -4.64 -2.75 16.94
CA GLY A 209 -3.51 -1.90 17.37
C GLY A 209 -2.15 -2.49 16.98
N SER A 210 -1.99 -3.81 17.11
CA SER A 210 -0.76 -4.53 16.79
C SER A 210 -0.59 -4.76 15.30
N PHE A 211 -1.56 -5.38 14.58
CA PHE A 211 -1.39 -5.62 13.13
C PHE A 211 -1.18 -4.31 12.35
N HIS A 212 -1.83 -3.23 12.78
CA HIS A 212 -1.52 -1.91 12.26
C HIS A 212 -0.10 -1.47 12.69
N ALA A 213 0.27 -1.47 13.98
CA ALA A 213 1.63 -1.11 14.44
C ALA A 213 2.76 -1.73 13.60
N PHE A 214 2.56 -3.00 13.26
CA PHE A 214 3.45 -3.86 12.50
C PHE A 214 3.58 -3.43 11.03
N LEU A 215 2.51 -2.92 10.41
CA LEU A 215 2.52 -2.43 9.03
C LEU A 215 3.02 -0.96 8.87
N LEU A 216 3.30 -0.22 9.95
CA LEU A 216 3.81 1.17 9.87
C LEU A 216 5.24 1.25 9.33
N PRO A 217 6.21 0.45 9.83
CA PRO A 217 7.55 0.38 9.26
C PRO A 217 7.55 0.00 7.77
N ASP A 218 6.62 -0.85 7.34
CA ASP A 218 6.46 -1.26 5.94
C ASP A 218 6.23 -0.04 5.04
N LEU A 219 5.31 0.85 5.41
CA LEU A 219 4.94 2.00 4.58
C LEU A 219 6.12 2.95 4.31
N LYS A 220 7.00 3.16 5.30
CA LYS A 220 8.19 4.00 5.12
C LYS A 220 9.21 3.30 4.21
N CYS A 221 9.46 2.01 4.42
CA CYS A 221 10.37 1.24 3.57
C CYS A 221 9.88 1.13 2.13
N GLU A 222 8.59 0.84 1.93
CA GLU A 222 7.93 0.82 0.63
C GLU A 222 8.06 2.17 -0.08
N ALA A 223 7.74 3.28 0.60
CA ALA A 223 7.86 4.63 0.05
C ALA A 223 9.30 4.93 -0.41
N LEU A 224 10.31 4.59 0.41
CA LEU A 224 11.72 4.76 0.08
C LEU A 224 12.14 3.90 -1.13
N LEU A 225 11.70 2.64 -1.16
CA LEU A 225 11.95 1.73 -2.28
C LEU A 225 11.39 2.30 -3.59
N PHE A 226 10.18 2.82 -3.59
CA PHE A 226 9.61 3.42 -4.81
C PHE A 226 10.28 4.74 -5.18
N LEU A 227 10.60 5.58 -4.20
CA LEU A 227 11.26 6.86 -4.43
C LEU A 227 12.65 6.68 -5.06
N HIS A 228 13.45 5.73 -4.57
CA HIS A 228 14.80 5.49 -5.06
C HIS A 228 14.89 4.56 -6.27
N ARG A 229 13.79 3.97 -6.76
CA ARG A 229 13.81 2.92 -7.80
C ARG A 229 14.56 3.34 -9.08
N GLY A 230 14.38 4.58 -9.53
CA GLY A 230 14.99 5.09 -10.76
C GLY A 230 16.50 5.26 -10.60
N PHE A 231 16.93 5.93 -9.53
CA PHE A 231 18.34 6.17 -9.24
C PHE A 231 19.08 4.90 -8.78
N PHE A 232 18.39 3.92 -8.18
CA PHE A 232 18.90 2.58 -7.95
C PHE A 232 19.26 1.90 -9.27
N ALA A 233 18.32 1.87 -10.22
CA ALA A 233 18.56 1.27 -11.54
C ALA A 233 19.68 2.00 -12.28
N GLN A 234 19.75 3.33 -12.18
CA GLN A 234 20.84 4.11 -12.73
C GLN A 234 22.20 3.75 -12.11
N ALA A 235 22.30 3.67 -10.78
CA ALA A 235 23.56 3.29 -10.11
C ALA A 235 24.06 1.91 -10.58
N MET A 236 23.15 0.95 -10.69
CA MET A 236 23.41 -0.41 -11.16
C MET A 236 23.85 -0.46 -12.63
N GLY A 237 23.24 0.38 -13.48
CA GLY A 237 23.57 0.44 -14.91
C GLY A 237 24.89 1.17 -15.19
N ASP A 238 25.12 2.30 -14.53
CA ASP A 238 26.29 3.17 -14.77
C ASP A 238 27.56 2.59 -14.11
N PHE A 239 27.43 1.94 -12.95
CA PHE A 239 28.56 1.41 -12.16
C PHE A 239 28.34 -0.07 -11.80
N PRO A 240 28.27 -1.00 -12.78
CA PRO A 240 27.84 -2.38 -12.55
C PRO A 240 28.77 -3.21 -11.66
N SER A 241 30.05 -2.85 -11.56
CA SER A 241 31.02 -3.54 -10.69
C SER A 241 31.06 -3.00 -9.26
N ASP A 242 30.60 -1.76 -9.06
CA ASP A 242 30.53 -1.14 -7.73
C ASP A 242 29.52 0.03 -7.74
N PRO A 243 28.22 -0.26 -7.58
CA PRO A 243 27.17 0.75 -7.63
C PRO A 243 27.29 1.84 -6.55
N LEU A 244 28.02 1.57 -5.45
CA LEU A 244 28.23 2.54 -4.38
C LEU A 244 29.13 3.71 -4.82
N ARG A 245 29.99 3.50 -5.82
CA ARG A 245 30.83 4.56 -6.40
C ARG A 245 30.07 5.51 -7.31
N SER A 246 28.83 5.18 -7.67
CA SER A 246 27.98 6.06 -8.44
C SER A 246 27.75 7.39 -7.71
N PRO A 247 27.65 8.53 -8.42
CA PRO A 247 27.18 9.79 -7.83
C PRO A 247 25.82 9.66 -7.12
N VAL A 248 25.02 8.68 -7.53
CA VAL A 248 23.73 8.34 -6.92
C VAL A 248 23.79 7.08 -6.03
N GLY A 249 24.99 6.67 -5.59
CA GLY A 249 25.23 5.46 -4.80
C GLY A 249 24.48 5.42 -3.45
N ARG A 250 24.10 6.57 -2.89
CA ARG A 250 23.18 6.61 -1.73
C ARG A 250 21.81 5.99 -2.06
N SER A 251 21.29 6.14 -3.29
CA SER A 251 20.04 5.45 -3.69
C SER A 251 20.19 3.93 -3.71
N PHE A 252 21.36 3.44 -4.12
CA PHE A 252 21.67 2.02 -4.04
C PHE A 252 21.62 1.52 -2.59
N MET A 253 22.33 2.20 -1.70
CA MET A 253 22.38 1.86 -0.28
C MET A 253 21.00 1.90 0.39
N VAL A 254 20.21 2.96 0.13
CA VAL A 254 18.87 3.10 0.70
C VAL A 254 17.95 1.98 0.21
N ALA A 255 17.95 1.69 -1.10
CA ALA A 255 17.12 0.64 -1.64
C ALA A 255 17.50 -0.74 -1.08
N TYR A 256 18.79 -1.04 -0.93
CA TYR A 256 19.27 -2.27 -0.30
C TYR A 256 18.80 -2.37 1.16
N GLN A 257 19.08 -1.34 1.97
CA GLN A 257 18.69 -1.32 3.39
C GLN A 257 17.17 -1.45 3.58
N SER A 258 16.37 -0.69 2.81
CA SER A 258 14.92 -0.78 2.87
C SER A 258 14.40 -2.14 2.41
N ALA A 259 15.05 -2.78 1.44
CA ALA A 259 14.70 -4.13 1.01
C ALA A 259 14.96 -5.17 2.12
N SER A 260 16.15 -5.18 2.71
CA SER A 260 16.48 -6.11 3.80
C SER A 260 15.59 -5.89 5.02
N THR A 261 15.31 -4.64 5.38
CA THR A 261 14.37 -4.32 6.47
C THR A 261 12.96 -4.85 6.16
N LEU A 262 12.45 -4.67 4.94
CA LEU A 262 11.12 -5.13 4.56
C LEU A 262 10.98 -6.66 4.56
N ILE A 263 12.05 -7.37 4.19
CA ILE A 263 12.11 -8.83 4.27
C ILE A 263 12.07 -9.29 5.72
N GLN A 264 12.87 -8.67 6.60
CA GLN A 264 12.84 -8.99 8.02
C GLN A 264 11.46 -8.74 8.62
N ILE A 265 10.85 -7.59 8.35
CA ILE A 265 9.50 -7.29 8.82
C ILE A 265 8.49 -8.32 8.30
N THR A 266 8.61 -8.76 7.05
CA THR A 266 7.74 -9.81 6.49
C THR A 266 7.91 -11.15 7.21
N ILE A 267 9.13 -11.53 7.55
CA ILE A 267 9.43 -12.74 8.34
C ILE A 267 8.77 -12.62 9.71
N ASP A 268 9.01 -11.53 10.43
CA ASP A 268 8.44 -11.27 11.75
C ASP A 268 6.89 -11.32 11.71
N HIS A 269 6.28 -10.73 10.67
CA HIS A 269 4.84 -10.78 10.45
C HIS A 269 4.33 -12.21 10.22
N PHE A 270 5.07 -13.01 9.44
CA PHE A 270 4.68 -14.38 9.14
C PHE A 270 4.81 -15.29 10.36
N GLU A 271 5.86 -15.11 11.18
CA GLU A 271 6.05 -15.86 12.43
C GLU A 271 4.94 -15.56 13.44
N LEU A 272 4.54 -14.29 13.55
CA LEU A 272 3.48 -13.87 14.46
C LEU A 272 2.08 -14.30 13.99
N GLN A 273 1.76 -14.14 12.70
CA GLN A 273 0.39 -14.31 12.17
C GLN A 273 0.36 -15.01 10.80
N PRO A 274 0.79 -16.28 10.69
CA PRO A 274 0.98 -16.94 9.39
C PRO A 274 -0.31 -17.08 8.57
N VAL A 275 -1.44 -17.33 9.24
CA VAL A 275 -2.76 -17.47 8.60
C VAL A 275 -3.27 -16.15 8.04
N LEU A 276 -3.00 -15.03 8.70
CA LEU A 276 -3.41 -13.71 8.21
C LEU A 276 -2.49 -13.24 7.09
N CYS A 277 -1.18 -13.32 7.32
CA CYS A 277 -0.16 -12.87 6.37
C CYS A 277 -0.24 -13.62 5.04
N SER A 278 -0.50 -14.93 5.05
CA SER A 278 -0.75 -15.72 3.82
C SER A 278 -1.97 -15.28 3.02
N ARG A 279 -2.89 -14.48 3.59
CA ARG A 279 -4.09 -13.99 2.91
C ARG A 279 -3.95 -12.58 2.36
N VAL A 280 -2.97 -11.81 2.83
CA VAL A 280 -2.75 -10.42 2.43
C VAL A 280 -1.67 -10.39 1.34
N TRP A 281 -2.11 -10.39 0.08
CA TRP A 281 -1.23 -10.46 -1.09
C TRP A 281 -0.15 -9.36 -1.11
N ARG A 282 -0.48 -8.17 -0.61
CA ARG A 282 0.38 -6.99 -0.58
C ARG A 282 1.72 -7.26 0.10
N ILE A 283 1.70 -7.96 1.23
CA ILE A 283 2.91 -8.30 2.01
C ILE A 283 3.89 -9.08 1.12
N TRP A 284 3.39 -10.10 0.41
CA TRP A 284 4.21 -10.96 -0.45
C TRP A 284 4.71 -10.25 -1.71
N SER A 285 3.89 -9.39 -2.33
CA SER A 285 4.33 -8.62 -3.50
C SER A 285 5.48 -7.67 -3.18
N PHE A 286 5.44 -7.05 -2.00
CA PHE A 286 6.51 -6.19 -1.55
C PHE A 286 7.75 -6.95 -1.07
N ALA A 287 7.58 -8.04 -0.33
CA ALA A 287 8.68 -8.93 0.05
C ALA A 287 9.42 -9.49 -1.18
N PHE A 288 8.69 -9.92 -2.20
CA PHE A 288 9.27 -10.37 -3.47
C PHE A 288 10.05 -9.24 -4.15
N SER A 289 9.46 -8.04 -4.26
CA SER A 289 10.13 -6.88 -4.84
C SER A 289 11.40 -6.47 -4.09
N ALA A 290 11.40 -6.59 -2.76
CA ALA A 290 12.57 -6.37 -1.92
C ALA A 290 13.64 -7.45 -2.17
N ALA A 291 13.27 -8.73 -2.17
CA ALA A 291 14.20 -9.84 -2.38
C ALA A 291 14.91 -9.76 -3.73
N VAL A 292 14.21 -9.34 -4.79
CA VAL A 292 14.81 -9.09 -6.10
C VAL A 292 15.90 -8.02 -6.03
N ARG A 293 15.65 -6.90 -5.34
CA ARG A 293 16.62 -5.79 -5.22
C ARG A 293 17.80 -6.14 -4.33
N GLU A 294 17.56 -6.90 -3.27
CA GLU A 294 18.63 -7.43 -2.42
C GLU A 294 19.53 -8.38 -3.22
N THR A 295 18.93 -9.30 -3.99
CA THR A 295 19.67 -10.21 -4.89
C THR A 295 20.48 -9.44 -5.93
N MET A 296 19.88 -8.43 -6.59
CA MET A 296 20.60 -7.57 -7.53
C MET A 296 21.79 -6.87 -6.88
N SER A 297 21.61 -6.36 -5.66
CA SER A 297 22.67 -5.71 -4.88
C SER A 297 23.82 -6.66 -4.56
N HIS A 298 23.51 -7.89 -4.16
CA HIS A 298 24.53 -8.92 -3.91
C HIS A 298 25.29 -9.30 -5.18
N LEU A 299 24.60 -9.41 -6.33
CA LEU A 299 25.21 -9.69 -7.61
C LEU A 299 26.11 -8.56 -8.11
N ALA A 300 25.82 -7.30 -7.80
CA ALA A 300 26.70 -6.19 -8.15
C ALA A 300 27.92 -6.09 -7.22
N GLY A 301 27.81 -6.56 -5.97
CA GLY A 301 28.94 -6.66 -5.04
C GLY A 301 29.83 -7.90 -5.28
N CYS A 302 29.28 -8.94 -5.90
CA CYS A 302 30.02 -10.14 -6.27
C CYS A 302 30.50 -9.99 -7.72
N ALA A 303 31.82 -9.98 -7.95
CA ALA A 303 32.43 -9.70 -9.25
C ALA A 303 32.21 -10.79 -10.34
N ASP A 304 31.04 -11.42 -10.40
CA ASP A 304 30.70 -12.45 -11.39
C ASP A 304 29.78 -11.88 -12.48
N LYS A 305 30.38 -11.65 -13.66
CA LYS A 305 29.81 -10.87 -14.76
C LYS A 305 28.80 -11.65 -15.60
N ASP A 306 28.67 -12.96 -15.40
CA ASP A 306 27.80 -13.82 -16.22
C ASP A 306 26.34 -13.84 -15.73
N LEU A 307 26.08 -13.55 -14.45
CA LEU A 307 24.72 -13.42 -13.89
C LEU A 307 24.04 -12.08 -14.22
N LEU A 308 24.82 -10.98 -14.31
CA LEU A 308 24.33 -9.67 -14.75
C LEU A 308 23.92 -9.66 -16.23
N ARG A 309 24.52 -10.52 -17.06
CA ARG A 309 24.14 -10.70 -18.47
C ARG A 309 22.88 -11.54 -18.64
N LEU A 310 22.64 -12.51 -17.76
CA LEU A 310 21.39 -13.29 -17.74
C LEU A 310 20.18 -12.50 -17.22
N SER A 311 20.39 -11.44 -16.43
CA SER A 311 19.30 -10.56 -15.96
C SER A 311 19.01 -9.35 -16.88
N LEU A 312 19.90 -9.06 -17.84
CA LEU A 312 19.81 -7.89 -18.74
C LEU A 312 19.82 -8.22 -20.25
N ALA A 313 19.82 -9.49 -20.67
CA ALA A 313 19.61 -9.89 -22.07
C ALA A 313 18.11 -10.03 -22.41
N PRO A 314 17.68 -9.82 -23.67
CA PRO A 314 16.29 -10.09 -24.06
C PRO A 314 16.01 -11.58 -23.88
N TRP A 315 15.03 -11.90 -23.03
CA TRP A 315 14.61 -13.27 -22.74
C TRP A 315 14.25 -14.02 -24.04
N PRO A 316 14.82 -15.21 -24.30
CA PRO A 316 14.34 -16.10 -25.35
C PRO A 316 12.99 -16.72 -24.95
N SER A 317 12.19 -17.00 -25.98
CA SER A 317 10.78 -17.41 -25.99
C SER A 317 10.38 -18.60 -25.11
N GLU A 318 9.14 -18.49 -24.57
CA GLU A 318 8.09 -19.52 -24.37
C GLU A 318 8.52 -20.84 -23.70
N ASP A 319 8.08 -21.21 -22.49
CA ASP A 319 6.67 -21.62 -22.28
C ASP A 319 6.25 -21.81 -20.79
N SER A 320 7.02 -21.38 -19.79
CA SER A 320 6.64 -21.67 -18.38
C SER A 320 6.90 -20.58 -17.33
N ALA A 321 7.47 -19.44 -17.73
CA ALA A 321 7.68 -18.26 -16.89
C ALA A 321 6.92 -17.00 -17.39
N SER A 322 5.94 -17.18 -18.26
CA SER A 322 5.36 -16.13 -19.11
C SER A 322 4.29 -15.24 -18.47
N ASN A 323 3.79 -15.53 -17.25
CA ASN A 323 2.67 -14.76 -16.68
C ASN A 323 3.03 -13.70 -15.63
N TRP A 324 4.09 -13.86 -14.85
CA TRP A 324 4.40 -12.89 -13.77
C TRP A 324 5.20 -11.66 -14.24
N THR A 325 5.92 -11.76 -15.37
CA THR A 325 6.87 -10.73 -15.82
C THR A 325 6.26 -9.66 -16.73
N ARG A 326 5.10 -9.92 -17.36
CA ARG A 326 4.46 -8.95 -18.28
C ARG A 326 3.88 -7.70 -17.61
N ILE A 327 3.66 -7.71 -16.29
CA ILE A 327 3.07 -6.57 -15.57
C ILE A 327 4.12 -5.51 -15.16
N HIS A 328 5.39 -5.89 -14.98
CA HIS A 328 6.41 -4.95 -14.49
C HIS A 328 7.27 -4.29 -15.59
N LEU A 329 7.24 -4.77 -16.83
CA LEU A 329 8.07 -4.23 -17.93
C LEU A 329 7.28 -3.83 -19.18
N SER A 330 5.96 -3.68 -19.10
CA SER A 330 5.12 -3.24 -20.25
C SER A 330 3.99 -2.28 -19.89
N ILE A 331 4.04 -1.61 -18.73
CA ILE A 331 3.12 -0.53 -18.34
C ILE A 331 3.93 0.62 -17.73
#